data_AF-A0A949EGJ9-F1
#
_entry.id   AF-A0A949EGJ9-F1
#
_cell.length_a   1.000
_cell.length_b   1.000
_cell.length_c   1.000
_cell.angle_alpha   90.00
_cell.angle_beta   90.00
_cell.angle_gamma   90.00
#
_symmetry.space_group_name_H-M   'P 1'
#
loop_
_entity.id
_entity.type
_entity.pdbx_description
1 polymer ?
#
loop_
_entity_poly.entity_id
_entity_poly.type
_entity_poly.pdbx_seq_one_letter_code
_entity_poly.pdbx_strand_id
1 'polypeptide(L)' 'MSSLNLSSLLRHTRALEMVRAGVPLTIVQQILGHANLNTTAVYLQFSGQEAKSILKDRGLI' A
#
# COMPACT_ATOMS: atom_id res chain seq x y z
N MET A 1 9.20 -19.40 -19.22
CA MET A 1 9.47 -17.98 -18.87
C MET A 1 8.14 -17.27 -18.63
N SER A 2 7.92 -16.85 -17.40
CA SER A 2 6.69 -16.21 -16.93
C SER A 2 6.42 -14.92 -17.69
N SER A 3 5.26 -14.82 -18.33
CA SER A 3 4.76 -13.59 -18.96
C SER A 3 4.71 -12.48 -17.92
N LEU A 4 5.60 -11.50 -18.03
CA LEU A 4 5.63 -10.34 -17.15
C LEU A 4 4.40 -9.47 -17.44
N ASN A 5 3.35 -9.64 -16.65
CA ASN A 5 2.15 -8.79 -16.70
C ASN A 5 2.50 -7.38 -16.16
N LEU A 6 2.95 -6.50 -17.06
CA LEU A 6 3.30 -5.10 -16.79
C LEU A 6 2.19 -4.34 -16.03
N SER A 7 0.92 -4.69 -16.26
CA SER A 7 -0.23 -4.11 -15.57
C SER A 7 -0.26 -4.41 -14.07
N SER A 8 0.17 -5.61 -13.64
CA SER A 8 0.24 -5.96 -12.22
C SER A 8 1.37 -5.20 -11.54
N LEU A 9 2.53 -5.12 -12.19
CA LEU A 9 3.68 -4.41 -11.66
C LEU A 9 3.37 -2.92 -11.42
N LEU A 10 2.76 -2.24 -12.40
CA LEU A 10 2.37 -0.84 -12.26
C LEU A 10 1.32 -0.64 -11.15
N ARG A 11 0.36 -1.57 -11.01
CA ARG A 11 -0.61 -1.55 -9.90
C ARG A 11 0.08 -1.68 -8.55
N HIS A 12 1.05 -2.59 -8.42
CA HIS A 12 1.83 -2.76 -7.19
C HIS A 12 2.66 -1.52 -6.87
N THR A 13 3.35 -0.93 -7.85
CA THR A 13 4.13 0.30 -7.66
C THR A 13 3.23 1.44 -7.21
N ARG A 14 2.08 1.67 -7.88
CA ARG A 14 1.15 2.74 -7.50
C ARG A 14 0.54 2.55 -6.11
N ALA A 15 0.22 1.31 -5.75
CA ALA A 15 -0.29 0.99 -4.41
C ALA A 15 0.73 1.31 -3.32
N LEU A 16 2.01 0.98 -3.56
CA LEU A 16 3.09 1.30 -2.65
C LEU A 16 3.24 2.81 -2.47
N GLU A 17 3.30 3.57 -3.57
CA GLU A 17 3.38 5.05 -3.51
C GLU A 17 2.22 5.68 -2.73
N MET A 18 1.00 5.15 -2.87
CA MET A 18 -0.15 5.63 -2.10
C MET A 18 -0.01 5.34 -0.60
N VAL A 19 0.43 4.13 -0.23
CA VAL A 19 0.68 3.78 1.17
C VAL A 19 1.77 4.67 1.76
N ARG A 20 2.84 4.93 1.00
CA ARG A 20 3.94 5.83 1.38
C ARG A 20 3.50 7.27 1.58
N ALA A 21 2.60 7.75 0.72
CA ALA A 21 1.98 9.06 0.85
C ALA A 21 0.98 9.16 2.04
N GLY A 22 0.83 8.10 2.84
CA GLY A 22 -0.07 8.06 4.00
C GLY A 22 -1.55 7.88 3.64
N VAL A 23 -1.85 7.45 2.41
CA VAL A 23 -3.23 7.11 2.03
C VAL A 23 -3.68 5.90 2.86
N PRO A 24 -4.85 5.95 3.52
CA PRO A 24 -5.33 4.83 4.32
C PRO A 24 -5.44 3.54 3.51
N LEU A 25 -5.04 2.41 4.09
CA LEU A 25 -5.02 1.11 3.40
C LEU A 25 -6.38 0.70 2.84
N THR A 26 -7.47 1.09 3.50
CA THR A 26 -8.85 0.87 3.04
C THR A 26 -9.14 1.58 1.72
N ILE A 27 -8.63 2.81 1.54
CA ILE A 27 -8.76 3.57 0.29
C ILE A 27 -7.90 2.93 -0.81
N VAL A 28 -6.69 2.47 -0.47
CA VAL A 28 -5.82 1.74 -1.40
C VAL A 28 -6.50 0.45 -1.88
N GLN A 29 -7.13 -0.29 -0.97
CA GLN A 29 -7.88 -1.51 -1.27
C GLN A 29 -9.04 -1.27 -2.23
N GLN A 30 -9.81 -0.19 -2.03
CA GLN A 30 -10.91 0.18 -2.93
C GLN A 30 -10.40 0.53 -4.34
N ILE A 31 -9.31 1.31 -4.43
CA ILE A 31 -8.71 1.69 -5.72
C ILE A 31 -8.18 0.48 -6.49
N LEU A 32 -7.66 -0.52 -5.79
CA LEU A 32 -7.18 -1.77 -6.40
C LEU A 32 -8.29 -2.77 -6.70
N GLY A 33 -9.50 -2.56 -6.16
CA GLY A 33 -10.60 -3.51 -6.28
C GLY A 33 -10.35 -4.84 -5.57
N HIS A 34 -9.49 -4.86 -4.55
CA HIS A 34 -9.23 -6.07 -3.78
C HIS A 34 -10.45 -6.43 -2.94
N ALA A 35 -10.92 -7.67 -3.03
CA ALA A 35 -12.04 -8.17 -2.24
C ALA A 35 -11.70 -8.40 -0.75
N ASN A 36 -10.40 -8.52 -0.42
CA ASN A 36 -9.93 -8.79 0.93
C ASN A 36 -8.85 -7.78 1.33
N LEU A 37 -8.97 -7.18 2.51
CA LEU A 37 -7.97 -6.24 3.03
C LEU A 37 -6.60 -6.92 3.23
N ASN A 38 -6.59 -8.22 3.55
CA ASN A 38 -5.36 -9.00 3.72
C ASN A 38 -4.48 -9.03 2.46
N THR A 39 -5.08 -9.02 1.26
CA THR A 39 -4.30 -8.97 0.01
C THR A 39 -3.69 -7.59 -0.24
N THR A 40 -4.22 -6.56 0.41
CA THR A 40 -3.68 -5.18 0.36
C THR A 40 -2.66 -4.95 1.47
N ALA A 41 -2.78 -5.63 2.61
CA ALA A 41 -1.89 -5.50 3.76
C ALA A 41 -0.41 -5.83 3.45
N VAL A 42 -0.14 -6.56 2.37
CA VAL A 42 1.22 -6.79 1.85
C VAL A 42 2.01 -5.49 1.65
N TYR A 43 1.34 -4.38 1.32
CA TYR A 43 2.00 -3.09 1.14
C TYR A 43 2.43 -2.41 2.45
N LEU A 44 1.85 -2.80 3.59
CA LEU A 44 2.25 -2.26 4.91
C LEU A 44 3.60 -2.82 5.38
N GLN A 45 3.95 -4.05 4.99
CA GLN A 45 5.23 -4.68 5.36
C GLN A 45 6.42 -3.89 4.80
N PHE A 46 6.23 -3.22 3.67
CA PHE A 46 7.27 -2.42 3.00
C PHE A 46 7.35 -0.98 3.52
N SER A 47 6.40 -0.54 4.35
CA SER A 47 6.30 0.83 4.87
C SER A 47 6.51 0.93 6.39
N GLY A 48 7.11 -0.08 7.03
CA GLY A 48 7.21 -0.17 8.50
C GLY A 48 7.86 1.04 9.18
N GLN A 49 8.81 1.71 8.53
CA GLN A 49 9.39 2.97 9.03
C GLN A 49 8.46 4.17 8.84
N GLU A 50 7.69 4.20 7.76
CA GLU A 50 6.76 5.29 7.43
C GLU A 50 5.54 5.27 8.32
N ALA A 51 5.04 4.08 8.70
CA ALA A 51 3.96 3.97 9.67
C ALA A 51 4.30 4.67 10.99
N LYS A 52 5.54 4.53 11.46
CA LYS A 52 6.02 5.19 12.68
C LYS A 52 6.11 6.72 12.52
N SER A 53 6.59 7.21 11.37
CA SER A 53 6.59 8.65 11.08
C SER A 53 5.19 9.23 10.99
N ILE A 54 4.26 8.60 10.27
CA ILE A 54 2.88 9.06 10.15
C ILE A 54 2.19 9.14 11.52
N LEU A 55 2.40 8.15 12.38
CA LEU A 55 1.86 8.16 13.74
C LEU A 55 2.45 9.31 14.57
N LYS A 56 3.76 9.57 14.43
CA LYS A 56 4.46 10.69 15.09
C LYS A 56 3.99 12.05 14.58
N ASP A 57 3.91 12.23 13.26
CA ASP A 57 3.39 13.46 12.61
C ASP A 57 1.94 13.77 13.01
N ARG A 58 1.14 12.73 13.26
CA ARG A 58 -0.24 12.85 13.73
C ARG A 58 -0.38 12.97 15.25
N GLY A 59 0.73 12.95 16.00
CA GLY A 59 0.72 13.05 17.47
C GLY A 59 0.06 11.86 18.17
N LEU A 60 0.04 10.69 17.52
CA LEU A 60 -0.56 9.47 18.06
C LEU A 60 0.43 8.63 18.87
N ILE A 61 1.74 8.83 18.67
CA ILE A 61 2.86 8.26 19.43
C ILE A 61 4.02 9.24 19.57
#